data_AF-A0A3D2UMD6-F1
#
_entry.id   AF-A0A3D2UMD6-F1
#
_cell.length_a   1.000
_cell.length_b   1.000
_cell.length_c   1.000
_cell.angle_alpha   90.00
_cell.angle_beta   90.00
_cell.angle_gamma   90.00
#
_symmetry.space_group_name_H-M   'P 1'
#
loop_
_entity.id
_entity.type
_entity.pdbx_description
1 polymer ?
#
loop_
_entity_poly.entity_id
_entity_poly.type
_entity_poly.pdbx_seq_one_letter_code
_entity_poly.pdbx_strand_id
1 'polypeptide(L)' 'MTTVTYNVPAIHCGNCINTIEMEVGELEGVQSVKADEATKKVEITFEEPANEQVIKALLAEINYPAEGLITL' A
#
# COMPACT_ATOMS: atom_id res chain seq x y z
N MET A 1 -10.81 -12.20 0.21
CA MET A 1 -10.30 -11.03 0.93
C MET A 1 -9.02 -11.42 1.64
N THR A 2 -7.94 -10.69 1.36
CA THR A 2 -6.58 -10.91 1.83
C THR A 2 -6.05 -9.60 2.39
N THR A 3 -5.41 -9.65 3.55
CA THR A 3 -4.75 -8.48 4.15
C THR A 3 -3.25 -8.71 4.16
N VAL A 4 -2.51 -7.72 3.67
CA VAL A 4 -1.05 -7.75 3.62
C VAL A 4 -0.50 -6.45 4.19
N THR A 5 0.68 -6.52 4.79
CA THR A 5 1.41 -5.33 5.24
C THR A 5 2.74 -5.24 4.52
N TYR A 6 3.04 -4.08 3.95
CA TYR A 6 4.30 -3.79 3.28
C TYR A 6 5.11 -2.77 4.06
N ASN A 7 6.43 -2.88 3.97
CA ASN A 7 7.34 -1.82 4.41
C ASN A 7 7.58 -0.84 3.26
N VAL A 8 7.38 0.46 3.48
CA VAL A 8 7.51 1.53 2.49
C VAL A 8 8.31 2.68 3.10
N PRO A 9 9.65 2.62 3.05
CA PRO A 9 10.52 3.58 3.74
C PRO A 9 10.48 4.99 3.12
N ALA A 10 10.02 5.10 1.86
CA ALA A 10 9.84 6.36 1.16
C ALA A 10 8.73 7.25 1.73
N ILE A 11 7.92 6.76 2.69
CA ILE A 11 6.94 7.60 3.38
C ILE A 11 7.69 8.55 4.31
N HIS A 12 7.77 9.84 3.99
CA HIS A 12 8.49 10.83 4.81
C HIS A 12 7.62 11.96 5.36
N CYS A 13 6.32 11.97 5.03
CA CYS A 13 5.45 13.10 5.31
C CYS A 13 3.97 12.71 5.40
N GLY A 14 3.16 13.51 6.12
CA GLY A 14 1.71 13.25 6.24
C GLY A 14 0.98 13.30 4.89
N ASN A 15 1.42 14.15 3.95
CA ASN A 15 0.88 14.15 2.58
C ASN A 15 1.18 12.86 1.82
N CYS A 16 2.29 12.19 2.14
CA CYS A 16 2.73 10.97 1.50
C CYS A 16 1.76 9.81 1.83
N ILE A 17 1.25 9.77 3.07
CA ILE A 17 0.20 8.82 3.50
C ILE A 17 -1.04 8.99 2.64
N ASN A 18 -1.52 10.22 2.51
CA ASN A 18 -2.78 10.51 1.82
C ASN A 18 -2.72 10.10 0.34
N THR A 19 -1.60 10.38 -0.33
CA THR A 19 -1.37 9.92 -1.71
C THR A 19 -1.44 8.40 -1.83
N ILE A 20 -0.78 7.65 -0.94
CA ILE A 20 -0.81 6.19 -0.98
C ILE A 20 -2.23 5.66 -0.75
N GLU A 21 -2.93 6.17 0.26
CA GLU A 21 -4.29 5.72 0.59
C GLU A 21 -5.30 6.02 -0.52
N MET A 22 -5.17 7.18 -1.18
CA MET A 22 -6.01 7.57 -2.31
C MET A 22 -5.74 6.69 -3.53
N GLU A 23 -4.51 6.68 -4.03
CA GLU A 23 -4.16 5.98 -5.28
C GLU A 23 -4.39 4.46 -5.16
N VAL A 24 -3.94 3.85 -4.06
CA VAL A 24 -4.11 2.40 -3.84
C VAL A 24 -5.58 2.08 -3.52
N GLY A 25 -6.30 2.97 -2.85
CA GLY A 25 -7.72 2.79 -2.55
C GLY A 25 -8.63 2.86 -3.77
N GLU A 26 -8.17 3.50 -4.86
CA GLU A 26 -8.89 3.56 -6.14
C GLU A 26 -8.70 2.30 -7.01
N LEU A 27 -7.80 1.38 -6.63
CA LEU A 27 -7.65 0.12 -7.34
C LEU A 27 -8.88 -0.77 -7.19
N GLU A 28 -9.35 -1.31 -8.30
CA GLU A 28 -10.47 -2.26 -8.32
C GLU A 28 -10.13 -3.53 -7.52
N GLY A 29 -10.97 -3.86 -6.54
CA GLY A 29 -10.75 -4.97 -5.62
C GLY A 29 -9.99 -4.61 -4.34
N VAL A 30 -9.48 -3.37 -4.21
CA VAL A 30 -8.96 -2.88 -2.92
C VAL A 30 -10.13 -2.42 -2.04
N GLN A 31 -10.15 -2.92 -0.82
CA GLN A 31 -11.23 -2.70 0.15
C GLN A 31 -10.82 -1.71 1.23
N SER A 32 -9.55 -1.70 1.62
CA SER A 32 -9.01 -0.75 2.59
C SER A 32 -7.49 -0.62 2.43
N VAL A 33 -7.00 0.60 2.64
CA VAL A 33 -5.58 0.93 2.67
C VAL A 33 -5.34 1.77 3.90
N LYS A 34 -4.28 1.44 4.64
CA LYS A 34 -3.84 2.20 5.80
C LYS A 34 -2.33 2.38 5.76
N ALA A 35 -1.88 3.60 5.51
CA ALA A 35 -0.46 3.94 5.50
C ALA A 35 -0.07 4.67 6.78
N ASP A 36 1.11 4.35 7.30
CA ASP A 36 1.56 4.81 8.60
C ASP A 36 2.98 5.38 8.51
N GLU A 37 3.12 6.69 8.67
CA GLU A 37 4.40 7.40 8.56
C GLU A 37 5.35 7.03 9.69
N ALA A 38 4.85 6.79 10.90
CA ALA A 38 5.71 6.49 12.04
C ALA A 38 6.39 5.13 11.86
N THR A 39 5.63 4.13 11.41
CA THR A 39 6.14 2.77 11.21
C THR A 39 6.70 2.50 9.81
N LYS A 40 6.45 3.40 8.86
CA LYS A 40 6.76 3.22 7.43
C LYS A 40 6.10 1.97 6.85
N LYS A 41 4.88 1.68 7.28
CA LYS A 41 4.13 0.49 6.85
C LYS A 41 2.86 0.88 6.12
N VAL A 42 2.45 0.03 5.19
CA VAL A 42 1.18 0.15 4.48
C VAL A 42 0.45 -1.19 4.59
N GLU A 43 -0.68 -1.18 5.29
CA GLU A 43 -1.59 -2.31 5.39
C GLU A 43 -2.67 -2.18 4.31
N ILE A 44 -2.87 -3.24 3.53
CA ILE A 44 -3.77 -3.24 2.39
C ILE A 44 -4.63 -4.49 2.48
N THR A 45 -5.94 -4.28 2.47
CA THR A 45 -6.94 -5.33 2.37
C THR A 45 -7.56 -5.30 0.99
N PHE A 46 -7.49 -6.42 0.29
CA PHE A 46 -7.92 -6.52 -1.10
C PHE A 46 -8.53 -7.89 -1.42
N GLU A 47 -9.24 -7.97 -2.53
CA GLU A 47 -9.82 -9.16 -3.12
C GLU A 47 -9.73 -9.09 -4.65
N GLU A 48 -9.99 -10.20 -5.34
CA GLU A 48 -9.96 -10.21 -6.80
C GLU A 48 -10.90 -9.13 -7.36
N PRO A 49 -10.46 -8.34 -8.36
CA PRO A 49 -9.31 -8.58 -9.23
C PRO A 49 -7.95 -8.04 -8.74
N ALA A 50 -7.90 -7.32 -7.60
CA ALA A 50 -6.65 -6.85 -7.04
C ALA A 50 -5.76 -8.00 -6.57
N ASN A 51 -4.44 -7.81 -6.71
CA ASN A 51 -3.44 -8.74 -6.23
C ASN A 51 -2.15 -7.99 -5.84
N GLU A 52 -1.25 -8.70 -5.16
CA GLU A 52 0.00 -8.11 -4.68
C GLU A 52 0.86 -7.51 -5.79
N GLN A 53 0.86 -8.06 -7.00
CA GLN A 53 1.68 -7.55 -8.10
C GLN A 53 1.17 -6.19 -8.56
N VAL A 54 -0.13 -6.03 -8.75
CA VAL A 54 -0.76 -4.75 -9.14
C VAL A 54 -0.51 -3.70 -8.07
N ILE A 55 -0.70 -4.05 -6.80
CA ILE A 55 -0.49 -3.15 -5.67
C ILE A 55 0.98 -2.69 -5.59
N LYS A 56 1.94 -3.62 -5.67
CA LYS A 56 3.38 -3.29 -5.64
C LYS A 56 3.81 -2.45 -6.85
N ALA A 57 3.23 -2.73 -8.03
CA ALA A 57 3.50 -1.97 -9.24
C ALA A 57 3.01 -0.53 -9.13
N LEU A 58 1.78 -0.32 -8.66
CA LEU A 58 1.25 1.02 -8.42
C LEU A 58 2.10 1.77 -7.39
N LEU A 59 2.38 1.14 -6.25
CA LEU A 59 3.25 1.70 -5.21
C LEU A 59 4.60 2.17 -5.77
N ALA A 60 5.24 1.38 -6.65
CA ALA A 60 6.47 1.81 -7.33
C ALA A 60 6.25 2.97 -8.32
N GLU A 61 5.15 2.97 -9.07
CA GLU A 61 4.77 4.03 -10.02
C GLU A 61 4.58 5.38 -9.31
N ILE A 62 3.96 5.38 -8.13
CA ILE A 62 3.75 6.57 -7.31
C ILE A 62 4.97 6.92 -6.42
N ASN A 63 6.14 6.32 -6.67
CA ASN A 63 7.41 6.54 -5.94
C ASN A 63 7.43 6.08 -4.48
N TYR A 64 6.61 5.10 -4.13
CA TYR A 64 6.52 4.48 -2.81
C TYR A 64 6.76 2.95 -2.87
N PRO A 65 7.90 2.47 -3.38
CA PRO A 65 8.13 1.04 -3.58
C PRO A 65 8.05 0.25 -2.27
N ALA A 66 7.36 -0.89 -2.32
CA ALA A 66 7.25 -1.81 -1.19
C ALA A 66 8.52 -2.68 -1.05
N GLU A 67 9.22 -2.55 0.07
CA GLU A 67 10.42 -3.32 0.41
C GLU A 67 10.09 -4.60 1.19
N GLY A 68 9.22 -5.44 0.62
CA GLY A 68 8.92 -6.78 1.12
C GLY A 68 7.56 -6.92 1.81
N LEU A 69 7.09 -8.16 1.88
CA LEU A 69 5.86 -8.57 2.56
C LEU A 69 6.18 -8.85 4.04
N ILE A 70 5.52 -8.15 4.95
CA ILE A 70 5.54 -8.47 6.36
C ILE A 70 4.39 -9.45 6.59
N THR A 71 4.72 -10.74 6.66
CA THR A 71 3.77 -11.76 7.12
C THR A 71 3.73 -11.69 8.64
N LEU A 72 2.59 -11.27 9.21
CA LEU A 72 2.30 -11.39 10.64
C LEU A 72 1.65 -12.75 10.92
#